data_AF-Q05T89-F1
#
_entry.id   AF-Q05T89-F1
#
_cell.length_a   1.000
_cell.length_b   1.000
_cell.length_c   1.000
_cell.angle_alpha   90.00
_cell.angle_beta   90.00
_cell.angle_gamma   90.00
#
_symmetry.space_group_name_H-M   'P 1'
#
loop_
_entity.id
_entity.type
_entity.pdbx_description
1 polymer ?
#
loop_
_entity_poly.entity_id
_entity_poly.type
_entity_poly.pdbx_seq_one_letter_code
_entity_poly.pdbx_strand_id
1 'polypeptide(L)'
;MRTLPWRRWLLSLVLPLLLLVPLHLHRDAGVVYAGPVDWQEVEPTAEGRQWWDAGSLRRDRDGFVNVLSRYTTETDEDVATLGTLVVMQIDCDQRLFRDKQVNGLPRWGAQWEPAGGDGLIERVIDAVCRADLA
;
A
#
# COMPACT_ATOMS: atom_id res chain seq x y z
N MET A 1 -2.54 -8.19 -66.62
CA MET A 1 -2.96 -8.33 -65.21
C MET A 1 -2.36 -7.17 -64.41
N ARG A 2 -3.14 -6.11 -64.13
CA ARG A 2 -2.71 -4.99 -63.28
C ARG A 2 -3.11 -5.31 -61.84
N THR A 3 -2.14 -5.45 -60.94
CA THR A 3 -2.37 -5.68 -59.52
C THR A 3 -2.96 -4.42 -58.87
N LEU A 4 -4.05 -4.60 -58.11
CA LEU A 4 -4.86 -3.50 -57.57
C LEU A 4 -4.04 -2.58 -56.64
N PRO A 5 -4.23 -1.24 -56.72
CA PRO A 5 -3.52 -0.25 -55.91
C PRO A 5 -3.93 -0.23 -54.42
N TRP A 6 -4.95 -1.00 -54.03
CA TRP A 6 -5.59 -0.97 -52.71
C TRP A 6 -4.64 -1.20 -51.51
N ARG A 7 -3.60 -2.02 -51.67
CA ARG A 7 -2.57 -2.25 -50.64
C ARG A 7 -1.80 -0.99 -50.24
N ARG A 8 -1.60 -0.05 -51.17
CA ARG A 8 -0.91 1.22 -50.90
C ARG A 8 -1.80 2.18 -50.10
N TRP A 9 -3.12 2.11 -50.28
CA TRP A 9 -4.08 2.93 -49.53
C TRP A 9 -4.27 2.44 -48.09
N LEU A 10 -4.35 1.12 -47.88
CA LEU A 10 -4.41 0.53 -46.53
C LEU A 10 -3.15 0.82 -45.71
N LEU A 11 -1.95 0.71 -46.30
CA LEU A 11 -0.69 1.05 -45.63
C LEU A 11 -0.59 2.56 -45.31
N SER A 12 -1.16 3.43 -46.15
CA SER A 12 -1.11 4.88 -45.95
C SER A 12 -2.03 5.41 -44.84
N LEU A 13 -3.06 4.64 -44.45
CA LEU A 13 -3.94 4.99 -43.33
C LEU A 13 -3.52 4.33 -42.01
N VAL A 14 -2.92 3.14 -42.06
CA VAL A 14 -2.49 2.40 -40.86
C VAL A 14 -1.24 3.00 -40.23
N LEU A 15 -0.30 3.52 -41.03
CA LEU A 15 0.94 4.13 -40.53
C LEU A 15 0.72 5.42 -39.70
N PRO A 16 -0.11 6.39 -40.12
CA PRO A 16 -0.40 7.56 -39.28
C PRO A 16 -1.22 7.18 -38.04
N LEU A 17 -2.11 6.17 -38.13
CA LEU A 17 -2.87 5.69 -36.97
C LEU A 17 -1.96 5.06 -35.90
N LEU A 18 -0.98 4.23 -36.31
CA LEU A 18 0.03 3.65 -35.43
C LEU A 18 0.94 4.71 -34.78
N LEU A 19 1.19 5.84 -35.44
CA LEU A 19 1.99 6.93 -34.91
C LEU A 19 1.19 7.88 -34.00
N LEU A 20 -0.10 8.10 -34.29
CA LEU A 20 -0.95 9.03 -33.54
C LEU A 20 -1.52 8.41 -32.25
N VAL A 21 -1.86 7.12 -32.25
CA VAL A 21 -2.38 6.42 -31.06
C VAL A 21 -1.46 6.52 -29.82
N PRO A 22 -0.14 6.27 -29.90
CA PRO A 22 0.74 6.40 -28.73
C PRO A 22 0.84 7.86 -28.25
N LEU A 23 0.78 8.85 -29.14
CA LEU A 23 0.76 10.28 -28.78
C LEU A 23 -0.52 10.68 -28.03
N HIS A 24 -1.66 10.05 -28.35
CA HIS A 24 -2.91 10.26 -27.60
C HIS A 24 -2.90 9.56 -26.23
N LEU A 25 -2.23 8.41 -26.10
CA LEU A 25 -2.14 7.67 -24.84
C LEU A 25 -1.18 8.28 -23.80
N HIS A 26 -0.22 9.12 -24.22
CA HIS A 26 0.73 9.75 -23.30
C HIS A 26 0.19 11.02 -22.61
N ARG A 27 -1.00 11.51 -22.97
CA ARG A 27 -1.54 12.77 -22.43
C ARG A 27 -2.06 12.66 -21.00
N ASP A 28 -2.34 11.45 -20.51
CA ASP A 28 -2.98 11.23 -19.21
C ASP A 28 -2.02 10.70 -18.13
N ALA A 29 -0.71 10.68 -18.39
CA ALA A 29 0.29 10.38 -17.37
C ALA A 29 0.44 11.60 -16.44
N GLY A 30 -0.56 11.83 -15.58
CA GLY A 30 -0.44 12.75 -14.47
C GLY A 30 0.72 12.35 -13.57
N VAL A 31 1.51 13.32 -13.10
CA VAL A 31 2.52 13.07 -12.08
C VAL A 31 1.80 12.61 -10.82
N VAL A 32 1.89 11.31 -10.51
CA VAL A 32 1.39 10.77 -9.24
C VAL A 32 2.47 11.05 -8.20
N TYR A 33 2.23 12.06 -7.37
CA TYR A 33 3.06 12.32 -6.20
C TYR A 33 2.67 11.30 -5.12
N ALA A 34 3.59 10.41 -4.74
CA ALA A 34 3.45 9.69 -3.48
C ALA A 34 3.56 10.75 -2.39
N GLY A 35 2.45 11.05 -1.72
CA GLY A 35 2.40 12.02 -0.64
C GLY A 35 3.45 11.73 0.44
N PRO A 36 3.89 12.73 1.20
CA PRO A 36 4.78 12.48 2.33
C PRO A 36 4.11 11.50 3.30
N VAL A 37 4.90 10.57 3.83
CA VAL A 37 4.48 9.66 4.90
C VAL A 37 4.25 10.45 6.20
N ASP A 38 3.15 10.18 6.89
CA ASP A 38 2.77 10.83 8.15
C ASP A 38 2.85 9.83 9.30
N TRP A 39 4.09 9.53 9.70
CA TRP A 39 4.38 8.54 10.74
C TRP A 39 3.99 9.05 12.13
N GLN A 40 3.12 8.29 12.78
CA GLN A 40 2.69 8.48 14.16
C GLN A 40 3.23 7.32 15.01
N GLU A 41 4.07 7.65 15.98
CA GLU A 41 4.60 6.66 16.94
C GLU A 41 3.55 6.34 18.00
N VAL A 42 3.44 5.05 18.37
CA VAL A 42 2.75 4.67 19.60
C VAL A 42 3.76 4.58 20.74
N GLU A 43 3.30 4.67 21.99
CA GLU A 43 4.17 4.52 23.15
C GLU A 43 5.06 3.26 23.00
N PRO A 44 6.39 3.35 23.18
CA PRO A 44 7.30 2.20 23.12
C PRO A 44 7.04 1.16 24.22
N THR A 45 7.57 -0.04 24.01
CA THR A 45 7.52 -1.14 24.98
C THR A 45 8.92 -1.75 25.17
N ALA A 46 9.05 -2.74 26.06
CA ALA A 46 10.31 -3.47 26.22
C ALA A 46 10.65 -4.29 24.96
N GLU A 47 9.65 -4.60 24.15
CA GLU A 47 9.72 -5.39 22.93
C GLU A 47 10.16 -4.55 21.72
N GLY A 48 10.09 -3.21 21.77
CA GLY A 48 10.44 -2.35 20.65
C GLY A 48 9.64 -1.06 20.53
N ARG A 49 9.67 -0.52 19.31
CA ARG A 49 8.95 0.69 18.88
C ARG A 49 8.13 0.40 17.63
N GLN A 50 6.99 1.09 17.50
CA GLN A 50 6.12 0.93 16.35
C GLN A 50 5.52 2.27 15.92
N TRP A 51 5.42 2.48 14.61
CA TRP A 51 4.80 3.64 13.97
C TRP A 51 3.71 3.18 13.01
N TRP A 52 2.69 4.02 12.82
CA TRP A 52 1.67 3.86 11.78
C TRP A 52 1.61 5.13 10.91
N ASP A 53 1.35 4.97 9.61
CA ASP A 53 1.26 6.10 8.67
C ASP A 53 -0.19 6.55 8.55
N ALA A 54 -0.50 7.74 9.09
CA ALA A 54 -1.86 8.29 9.06
C ALA A 54 -2.36 8.55 7.63
N GLY A 55 -1.47 8.91 6.70
CA GLY A 55 -1.79 9.12 5.30
C GLY A 55 -2.16 7.83 4.55
N SER A 56 -1.82 6.66 5.11
CA SER A 56 -2.11 5.36 4.52
C SER A 56 -3.46 4.78 4.93
N LEU A 57 -4.15 5.40 5.90
CA LEU A 57 -5.42 4.89 6.43
C LEU A 57 -6.46 4.73 5.32
N ARG A 58 -6.98 3.52 5.21
CA ARG A 58 -8.02 3.20 4.24
C ARG A 58 -8.94 2.10 4.73
N ARG A 59 -10.20 2.45 4.94
CA ARG A 59 -11.27 1.48 5.12
C ARG A 59 -11.56 0.76 3.80
N ASP A 60 -11.64 -0.56 3.84
CA ASP A 60 -12.04 -1.36 2.68
C ASP A 60 -13.54 -1.65 2.66
N ARG A 61 -13.99 -2.36 1.62
CA ARG A 61 -15.39 -2.68 1.38
C ARG A 61 -16.03 -3.58 2.44
N ASP A 62 -15.22 -4.34 3.17
CA ASP A 62 -15.69 -5.24 4.21
C ASP A 62 -15.76 -4.51 5.57
N GLY A 63 -15.36 -3.23 5.59
CA GLY A 63 -15.37 -2.39 6.78
C GLY A 63 -14.08 -2.44 7.58
N PHE A 64 -13.05 -3.18 7.15
CA PHE A 64 -11.79 -3.23 7.89
C PHE A 64 -10.88 -2.06 7.53
N VAL A 65 -10.07 -1.61 8.49
CA VAL A 65 -9.12 -0.50 8.30
C VAL A 65 -7.77 -1.06 7.87
N ASN A 66 -7.24 -0.60 6.75
CA ASN A 66 -5.88 -0.92 6.31
C ASN A 66 -4.95 0.26 6.67
N VAL A 67 -3.76 -0.06 7.15
CA VAL A 67 -2.75 0.92 7.55
C VAL A 67 -1.34 0.37 7.28
N LEU A 68 -0.45 1.24 6.81
CA LEU A 68 0.98 0.97 6.74
C LEU A 68 1.59 1.23 8.12
N SER A 69 2.36 0.27 8.61
CA SER A 69 3.01 0.31 9.92
C SER A 69 4.47 -0.11 9.81
N ARG A 70 5.28 0.31 10.77
CA ARG A 70 6.71 0.01 10.86
C ARG A 70 7.05 -0.41 12.28
N TYR A 71 7.74 -1.54 12.46
CA TYR A 71 8.17 -2.06 13.75
C TYR A 71 9.70 -2.21 13.82
N THR A 72 10.29 -1.93 14.98
CA THR A 72 11.71 -2.14 15.26
C THR A 72 11.89 -2.75 16.67
N THR A 73 12.72 -3.78 16.78
CA THR A 73 13.10 -4.42 18.06
C THR A 73 14.19 -3.60 18.78
N GLU A 74 14.21 -3.59 20.13
CA GLU A 74 15.25 -2.88 20.90
C GLU A 74 16.64 -3.55 20.81
N THR A 75 16.73 -4.84 20.49
CA THR A 75 18.01 -5.57 20.44
C THR A 75 18.83 -5.35 19.16
N ASP A 76 18.31 -4.59 18.20
CA ASP A 76 18.92 -4.42 16.87
C ASP A 76 19.71 -3.10 16.77
N GLU A 77 20.72 -2.91 17.63
CA GLU A 77 21.56 -1.69 17.63
C GLU A 77 22.48 -1.60 16.39
N ASP A 78 22.90 -2.74 15.84
CA ASP A 78 23.77 -2.82 14.65
C ASP A 78 23.00 -2.78 13.32
N VAL A 79 21.67 -2.87 13.38
CA VAL A 79 20.78 -2.73 12.22
C VAL A 79 20.40 -1.27 12.12
N ALA A 80 21.20 -0.49 11.41
CA ALA A 80 20.82 0.85 10.95
C ALA A 80 19.60 0.86 9.98
N THR A 81 18.76 -0.19 9.95
CA THR A 81 18.08 -0.62 8.73
C THR A 81 16.57 -0.66 8.91
N LEU A 82 15.92 0.48 8.63
CA LEU A 82 14.54 0.62 8.09
C LEU A 82 13.35 -0.07 8.82
N GLY A 83 13.53 -0.84 9.89
CA GLY A 83 12.47 -1.60 10.57
C GLY A 83 11.79 -2.63 9.66
N THR A 84 10.85 -3.39 10.22
CA THR A 84 9.91 -4.21 9.44
C THR A 84 8.72 -3.34 9.04
N LEU A 85 8.51 -3.16 7.74
CA LEU A 85 7.31 -2.50 7.20
C LEU A 85 6.20 -3.53 7.00
N VAL A 86 5.00 -3.24 7.50
CA VAL A 86 3.84 -4.11 7.38
C VAL A 86 2.62 -3.33 6.90
N VAL A 87 1.80 -3.94 6.04
CA VAL A 87 0.45 -3.44 5.79
C VAL A 87 -0.50 -4.26 6.64
N MET A 88 -0.98 -3.63 7.71
CA MET A 88 -1.94 -4.24 8.62
C MET A 88 -3.35 -4.03 8.09
N GLN A 89 -4.21 -5.01 8.31
CA GLN A 89 -5.66 -4.86 8.25
C GLN A 89 -6.22 -5.10 9.64
N ILE A 90 -7.08 -4.21 10.09
CA ILE A 90 -7.57 -4.13 11.46
C ILE A 90 -9.09 -4.18 11.45
N ASP A 91 -9.64 -5.07 12.27
CA ASP A 91 -11.04 -5.08 12.68
C ASP A 91 -11.16 -4.29 13.99
N CYS A 92 -11.70 -3.07 13.89
CA CYS A 92 -11.86 -2.17 15.03
C CYS A 92 -12.99 -2.60 15.98
N ASP A 93 -13.95 -3.39 15.51
CA ASP A 93 -15.07 -3.86 16.34
C ASP A 93 -14.62 -5.04 17.22
N GLN A 94 -13.81 -5.94 16.65
CA GLN A 94 -13.33 -7.14 17.33
C GLN A 94 -11.92 -7.03 17.91
N ARG A 95 -11.20 -5.94 17.61
CA ARG A 95 -9.78 -5.72 17.96
C ARG A 95 -8.87 -6.84 17.45
N LEU A 96 -9.13 -7.28 16.23
CA LEU A 96 -8.31 -8.27 15.53
C LEU A 96 -7.46 -7.57 14.47
N PHE A 97 -6.32 -8.15 14.14
CA PHE A 97 -5.49 -7.67 13.05
C PHE A 97 -4.95 -8.84 12.22
N ARG A 98 -4.44 -8.51 11.05
CA ARG A 98 -3.60 -9.39 10.25
C ARG A 98 -2.66 -8.59 9.36
N ASP A 99 -1.47 -9.11 9.16
CA ASP A 99 -0.51 -8.52 8.22
C ASP A 99 -0.77 -9.06 6.81
N LYS A 100 -1.21 -8.18 5.91
CA LYS A 100 -1.41 -8.52 4.50
C LYS A 100 -0.14 -8.44 3.68
N GLN A 101 0.86 -7.71 4.16
CA GLN A 101 2.13 -7.53 3.50
C GLN A 101 3.22 -7.31 4.55
N VAL A 102 4.40 -7.90 4.35
CA VAL A 102 5.59 -7.67 5.17
C VAL A 102 6.76 -7.36 4.24
N ASN A 103 7.42 -6.22 4.44
CA ASN A 103 8.52 -5.70 3.62
C ASN A 103 8.22 -5.78 2.10
N GLY A 104 7.02 -5.39 1.70
CA GLY A 104 6.58 -5.42 0.30
C GLY A 104 6.11 -6.79 -0.22
N LEU A 105 6.27 -7.87 0.55
CA LEU A 105 5.84 -9.23 0.16
C LEU A 105 4.42 -9.53 0.64
N PRO A 106 3.45 -9.81 -0.26
CA PRO A 106 2.10 -10.15 0.14
C PRO A 106 2.03 -11.43 0.99
N ARG A 107 1.18 -11.44 2.02
CA ARG A 107 0.84 -12.60 2.85
C ARG A 107 -0.59 -13.05 2.52
N TRP A 108 -0.73 -13.87 1.49
CA TRP A 108 -2.04 -14.37 1.07
C TRP A 108 -2.63 -15.29 2.13
N GLY A 109 -3.92 -15.11 2.43
CA GLY A 109 -4.60 -15.91 3.45
C GLY A 109 -4.07 -15.70 4.87
N ALA A 110 -3.46 -14.54 5.16
CA ALA A 110 -3.13 -14.16 6.53
C ALA A 110 -4.37 -14.29 7.43
N GLN A 111 -4.18 -14.99 8.55
CA GLN A 111 -5.24 -15.26 9.52
C GLN A 111 -5.43 -14.05 10.42
N TRP A 112 -6.64 -13.89 10.95
CA TRP A 112 -6.92 -12.90 11.96
C TRP A 112 -6.36 -13.34 13.30
N GLU A 113 -5.66 -12.43 13.96
CA GLU A 113 -5.00 -12.64 15.23
C GLU A 113 -5.50 -11.59 16.22
N PRO A 114 -5.78 -11.97 17.49
CA PRO A 114 -5.97 -10.98 18.54
C PRO A 114 -4.63 -10.29 18.83
N ALA A 115 -4.68 -9.02 19.26
CA ALA A 115 -3.49 -8.32 19.72
C ALA A 115 -2.77 -9.06 20.87
N GLY A 116 -3.54 -9.81 21.67
CA GLY A 116 -3.03 -10.95 22.44
C GLY A 116 -1.99 -10.62 23.52
N GLY A 117 -1.98 -9.39 24.05
CA GLY A 117 -1.00 -8.93 25.03
C GLY A 117 0.30 -8.38 24.43
N ASP A 118 0.41 -8.29 23.10
CA ASP A 118 1.43 -7.47 22.45
C ASP A 118 1.08 -5.99 22.64
N GLY A 119 1.79 -5.33 23.55
CA GLY A 119 1.52 -3.94 23.91
C GLY A 119 1.68 -2.96 22.76
N LEU A 120 2.55 -3.23 21.76
CA LEU A 120 2.71 -2.34 20.61
C LEU A 120 1.54 -2.48 19.65
N ILE A 121 1.17 -3.72 19.32
CA ILE A 121 0.04 -3.99 18.42
C ILE A 121 -1.27 -3.48 19.02
N GLU A 122 -1.51 -3.68 20.32
CA GLU A 122 -2.68 -3.15 21.01
C GLU A 122 -2.79 -1.62 20.86
N ARG A 123 -1.66 -0.92 21.05
CA ARG A 123 -1.62 0.55 20.95
C ARG A 123 -1.80 1.04 19.51
N VAL A 124 -1.25 0.33 18.53
CA VAL A 124 -1.47 0.67 17.11
C VAL A 124 -2.93 0.49 16.74
N ILE A 125 -3.57 -0.62 17.14
CA ILE A 125 -5.00 -0.84 16.90
C ILE A 125 -5.82 0.29 17.54
N ASP A 126 -5.55 0.66 18.80
CA ASP A 126 -6.26 1.74 19.48
C ASP A 126 -6.10 3.10 18.80
N ALA A 127 -4.88 3.43 18.37
CA ALA A 127 -4.58 4.69 17.71
C ALA A 127 -5.26 4.78 16.34
N VAL A 128 -5.13 3.72 15.53
CA VAL A 128 -5.68 3.64 14.18
C VAL A 128 -7.21 3.65 14.20
N CYS A 129 -7.83 2.86 15.07
CA CYS A 129 -9.29 2.80 15.16
C CYS A 129 -9.90 4.12 15.68
N ARG A 130 -9.16 4.87 16.50
CA ARG A 130 -9.59 6.22 16.91
C ARG A 130 -9.46 7.23 15.76
N ALA A 131 -8.37 7.15 15.00
CA ALA A 131 -8.12 8.04 13.86
C ALA A 131 -9.09 7.81 12.70
N ASP A 132 -9.52 6.57 12.46
CA ASP A 132 -10.51 6.25 11.41
C ASP A 132 -11.92 6.82 11.69
N LEU A 133 -12.21 7.18 12.94
CA LEU A 133 -13.48 7.82 13.33
C LEU A 133 -13.46 9.35 13.25
N ALA A 134 -12.30 9.97 13.01
CA ALA A 134 -12.09 11.42 13.02
C ALA A 134 -12.28 12.04 11.62
#